data_AF-A0A7V0JME3-F1
#
_entry.id   AF-A0A7V0JME3-F1
#
_cell.length_a   1.000
_cell.length_b   1.000
_cell.length_c   1.000
_cell.angle_alpha   90.00
_cell.angle_beta   90.00
_cell.angle_gamma   90.00
#
_symmetry.space_group_name_H-M   'P 1'
#
loop_
_entity.id
_entity.type
_entity.pdbx_description
1 polymer ?
#
loop_
_entity_poly.entity_id
_entity_poly.type
_entity_poly.pdbx_seq_one_letter_code
_entity_poly.pdbx_strand_id
1 'polypeptide(L)' 'MIKFTIDGVEVEAEEGQNVLQVALDNGFDIPHLCYHEALEPYGACRLCQVEITKGN' A
#
# COMPACT_ATOMS: atom_id res chain seq x y z
N MET A 1 -7.93 6.74 -11.57
CA MET A 1 -6.85 5.77 -11.85
C MET A 1 -5.53 6.50 -11.81
N ILE A 2 -4.81 6.32 -10.71
CA ILE A 2 -3.46 6.85 -10.49
C ILE A 2 -2.50 5.70 -10.77
N LYS A 3 -1.54 5.91 -11.68
CA LYS A 3 -0.50 4.93 -12.01
C LYS A 3 0.77 5.23 -11.21
N PHE A 4 1.36 4.21 -10.62
CA PHE A 4 2.66 4.29 -9.95
C PHE A 4 3.35 2.93 -9.98
N THR A 5 4.54 2.83 -9.37
CA THR A 5 5.29 1.58 -9.31
C THR A 5 5.50 1.15 -7.86
N ILE A 6 5.43 -0.16 -7.62
CA ILE A 6 5.85 -0.81 -6.37
C ILE A 6 6.94 -1.80 -6.77
N ASP A 7 8.16 -1.64 -6.24
CA ASP A 7 9.32 -2.47 -6.58
C ASP A 7 9.56 -2.65 -8.09
N GLY A 8 9.27 -1.60 -8.87
CA GLY A 8 9.41 -1.60 -10.34
C GLY A 8 8.25 -2.21 -11.12
N VAL A 9 7.22 -2.74 -10.45
CA VAL A 9 5.99 -3.25 -11.06
C VAL A 9 4.98 -2.10 -11.19
N GLU A 10 4.45 -1.88 -12.40
CA GLU A 10 3.38 -0.89 -12.62
C GLU A 10 2.08 -1.38 -11.99
N VAL A 11 1.46 -0.52 -11.18
CA VAL A 11 0.18 -0.76 -10.51
C VAL A 11 -0.76 0.43 -10.73
N GLU A 12 -2.06 0.18 -10.62
CA GLU A 12 -3.10 1.19 -10.72
C GLU A 12 -3.89 1.26 -9.40
N ALA A 13 -4.19 2.48 -8.96
CA ALA A 13 -5.02 2.71 -7.78
C ALA A 13 -6.13 3.73 -8.04
N GLU A 14 -7.18 3.64 -7.25
CA GLU A 14 -8.20 4.66 -7.17
C GLU A 14 -7.74 5.84 -6.31
N GLU A 15 -8.29 7.03 -6.58
CA GLU A 15 -7.99 8.20 -5.76
C GLU A 15 -8.52 7.97 -4.33
N GLY A 16 -7.65 8.16 -3.34
CA GLY A 16 -7.97 7.91 -1.93
C GLY A 16 -7.82 6.45 -1.47
N GLN A 17 -7.47 5.51 -2.37
CA GLN A 17 -7.21 4.12 -1.99
C GLN A 17 -5.95 4.02 -1.11
N ASN A 18 -5.98 3.09 -0.15
CA ASN A 18 -4.86 2.85 0.76
C ASN A 18 -3.72 2.11 0.03
N VAL A 19 -2.48 2.60 0.16
CA VAL A 19 -1.29 2.01 -0.48
C VAL A 19 -1.04 0.56 -0.06
N LEU A 20 -1.27 0.21 1.22
CA LEU A 20 -1.17 -1.17 1.69
C LEU A 20 -2.18 -2.08 0.98
N GLN A 21 -3.42 -1.62 0.80
CA GLN A 21 -4.43 -2.41 0.10
C GLN A 21 -4.05 -2.64 -1.36
N VAL A 22 -3.58 -1.59 -2.05
CA VAL A 22 -3.12 -1.72 -3.45
C VAL A 22 -1.98 -2.72 -3.56
N ALA A 23 -1.03 -2.72 -2.62
CA ALA A 23 0.06 -3.67 -2.62
C ALA A 23 -0.43 -5.12 -2.41
N LEU A 24 -1.33 -5.34 -1.45
CA LEU A 24 -1.90 -6.67 -1.18
C LEU A 24 -2.72 -7.19 -2.38
N ASP A 25 -3.52 -6.33 -3.01
CA ASP A 25 -4.33 -6.67 -4.20
C ASP A 25 -3.46 -7.07 -5.40
N ASN A 26 -2.24 -6.54 -5.48
CA ASN A 26 -1.25 -6.88 -6.51
C ASN A 26 -0.29 -8.01 -6.10
N GLY A 27 -0.55 -8.68 -4.96
CA GLY A 27 0.17 -9.88 -4.54
C GLY A 27 1.47 -9.62 -3.77
N PHE A 28 1.71 -8.38 -3.32
CA PHE A 28 2.84 -8.08 -2.43
C PHE A 28 2.48 -8.50 -1.00
N ASP A 29 3.25 -9.41 -0.41
CA ASP A 29 3.07 -9.82 0.98
C ASP A 29 3.78 -8.85 1.93
N ILE A 30 3.00 -8.00 2.60
CA ILE A 30 3.49 -6.99 3.53
C ILE A 30 2.93 -7.31 4.92
N PRO A 31 3.77 -7.49 5.95
CA PRO A 31 3.28 -7.79 7.29
C PRO A 31 2.45 -6.64 7.85
N HIS A 32 1.28 -6.97 8.39
CA HIS A 32 0.37 -6.00 8.99
C HIS A 32 -0.44 -6.66 10.11
N LEU A 33 -0.58 -5.97 11.24
CA LEU A 33 -1.38 -6.44 12.39
C LEU A 33 -2.53 -5.50 12.73
N CYS A 34 -2.33 -4.19 12.55
CA CYS A 34 -3.33 -3.16 12.88
C CYS A 34 -4.22 -2.78 11.69
N TYR A 35 -4.20 -3.56 10.61
CA TYR A 35 -4.97 -3.32 9.40
C TYR A 35 -6.02 -4.42 9.24
N HIS A 36 -7.24 -4.01 8.89
CA HIS A 36 -8.35 -4.89 8.52
C HIS A 36 -9.30 -4.10 7.63
N GLU A 37 -9.81 -4.70 6.54
CA GLU A 37 -10.65 -4.04 5.54
C GLU A 37 -11.91 -3.34 6.11
N ALA A 38 -12.50 -3.93 7.15
CA ALA A 38 -13.69 -3.42 7.82
C ALA A 38 -13.42 -2.34 8.89
N LEU A 39 -12.15 -1.97 9.14
CA LEU A 39 -11.76 -1.05 10.22
C LEU A 39 -10.97 0.13 9.67
N GLU A 40 -11.06 1.27 10.36
CA GLU A 40 -10.22 2.42 10.02
C GLU A 40 -8.74 2.14 10.33
N PRO A 41 -7.82 2.41 9.39
CA PRO A 41 -6.39 2.21 9.61
C PRO A 41 -5.83 3.29 10.54
N TYR A 42 -5.07 2.87 11.56
CA TYR A 42 -4.50 3.78 12.57
C TYR A 42 -2.97 3.65 12.78
N GLY A 43 -2.32 2.69 12.10
CA GLY A 43 -0.86 2.64 11.97
C GLY A 43 -0.07 2.29 13.24
N ALA A 44 -0.64 1.57 14.21
CA ALA A 44 0.07 1.26 15.46
C ALA A 44 1.16 0.19 15.34
N CYS A 45 1.01 -0.83 14.49
CA CYS A 45 1.97 -1.94 14.45
C CYS A 45 3.28 -1.61 13.72
N ARG A 46 3.28 -0.59 12.84
CA ARG A 46 4.43 -0.13 12.06
C ARG A 46 5.13 -1.20 11.19
N LEU A 47 4.48 -2.33 10.96
CA LEU A 47 5.02 -3.43 10.15
C LEU A 47 4.93 -3.14 8.64
N CYS A 48 3.92 -2.40 8.20
CA CYS A 48 3.68 -2.05 6.80
C CYS A 48 4.40 -0.75 6.36
N GLN A 49 5.57 -0.45 6.92
CA GLN A 49 6.34 0.72 6.52
C GLN A 49 7.02 0.50 5.18
N VAL A 50 7.02 1.52 4.33
CA VAL A 50 7.61 1.52 2.99
C VAL A 50 8.43 2.78 2.77
N GLU A 51 9.34 2.73 1.82
CA GLU A 51 10.09 3.90 1.34
C GLU A 51 9.40 4.51 0.12
N ILE A 52 9.33 5.83 0.06
CA ILE A 52 8.78 6.55 -1.10
C ILE A 52 9.93 7.15 -1.90
N THR A 53 10.12 6.66 -3.12
CA THR A 53 11.01 7.28 -4.10
C THR A 53 10.23 8.21 -5.01
N LYS A 54 10.60 9.50 -5.08
CA LYS A 54 10.12 10.36 -6.16
C LYS A 54 10.91 10.02 -7.42
N GLY A 55 10.21 9.67 -8.49
CA GLY A 55 10.83 9.59 -9.82
C GLY A 55 11.47 10.94 -10.14
N ASN A 56 12.74 10.91 -10.57
CA ASN A 56 13.47 12.10 -11.03
C ASN A 56 12.85 12.65 -12.32
#